data_AF-A0A8K1GBX0-F1
#
_entry.id   AF-A0A8K1GBX0-F1
#
_cell.length_a   1.000
_cell.length_b   1.000
_cell.length_c   1.000
_cell.angle_alpha   90.00
_cell.angle_beta   90.00
_cell.angle_gamma   90.00
#
_symmetry.space_group_name_H-M   'P 1'
#
loop_
_entity.id
_entity.type
_entity.pdbx_description
1 polymer ?
#
loop_
_entity_poly.entity_id
_entity_poly.type
_entity_poly.pdbx_seq_one_letter_code
_entity_poly.pdbx_strand_id
1 'polypeptide(L)'
;MENREDLGSYREVSLTLVPVEIMEQIHLESMLRHMENEEVLADSRHGFTKGKSCLTNLWVFCGRFTMMVDGGRALDILYPDLSKAFELPHMTSLSLKWRDIILMGGPVSG
;
A
#
# COMPACT_ATOMS: atom_id res chain seq x y z
N MET A 1 29.78 -21.51 23.52
CA MET A 1 29.24 -22.04 22.25
C MET A 1 27.81 -21.57 22.15
N GLU A 2 27.64 -20.38 21.58
CA GLU A 2 26.34 -19.78 21.33
C GLU A 2 26.03 -20.04 19.86
N ASN A 3 25.02 -20.86 19.60
CA ASN A 3 24.53 -21.13 18.26
C ASN A 3 23.01 -21.19 18.33
N ARG A 4 22.37 -20.08 17.99
CA ARG A 4 21.06 -20.03 17.30
C ARG A 4 21.02 -18.74 16.49
N GLU A 5 21.23 -18.90 15.20
CA GLU A 5 21.02 -17.90 14.17
C GLU A 5 19.62 -17.29 14.32
N ASP A 6 19.55 -15.96 14.46
CA ASP A 6 18.31 -15.19 14.40
C ASP A 6 17.81 -15.17 12.94
N LEU A 7 17.21 -16.28 12.50
CA LEU A 7 16.74 -16.52 11.13
C LEU A 7 15.43 -15.77 10.79
N GLY A 8 14.93 -14.90 11.66
CA GLY A 8 13.61 -14.25 11.51
C GLY A 8 13.58 -13.01 10.61
N SER A 9 14.73 -12.52 10.11
CA SER A 9 14.85 -11.21 9.45
C SER A 9 15.04 -11.25 7.93
N TYR A 10 15.15 -12.43 7.32
CA TYR A 10 15.34 -12.51 5.87
C TYR A 10 14.00 -12.35 5.14
N ARG A 11 13.91 -11.37 4.23
CA ARG A 11 12.78 -11.26 3.28
C ARG A 11 13.07 -12.14 2.07
N GLU A 12 12.13 -13.01 1.74
CA GLU A 12 12.21 -13.77 0.51
C GLU A 12 12.09 -12.83 -0.70
N VAL A 13 12.97 -13.03 -1.69
CA VAL A 13 12.97 -12.27 -2.95
C VAL A 13 12.86 -13.27 -4.09
N SER A 14 11.83 -13.15 -4.91
CA SER A 14 11.68 -13.95 -6.13
C SER A 14 12.49 -13.33 -7.26
N LEU A 15 13.33 -14.13 -7.91
CA LEU A 15 13.93 -13.76 -9.19
C LEU A 15 12.91 -14.02 -10.30
N THR A 16 12.58 -13.00 -11.08
CA THR A 16 11.69 -13.07 -12.25
C THR A 16 12.51 -13.00 -13.54
N LEU A 17 11.96 -13.54 -14.63
CA LEU A 17 12.57 -13.39 -15.95
C LEU A 17 12.23 -12.00 -16.51
N VAL A 18 13.14 -11.40 -17.30
CA VAL A 18 12.92 -10.08 -17.92
C VAL A 18 11.57 -9.95 -18.66
N PRO A 19 11.09 -10.93 -19.44
CA PRO A 19 9.76 -10.84 -20.05
C PRO A 19 8.62 -10.79 -19.02
N VAL A 20 8.76 -11.45 -17.88
CA VAL A 20 7.79 -11.46 -16.79
C VAL A 20 7.76 -10.10 -16.09
N GLU A 21 8.91 -9.50 -15.80
CA GLU A 21 8.99 -8.17 -15.19
C GLU A 21 8.31 -7.10 -16.07
N ILE A 22 8.53 -7.15 -17.38
CA ILE A 22 7.89 -6.22 -18.33
C ILE A 22 6.37 -6.39 -18.31
N MET A 23 5.88 -7.64 -18.31
CA MET A 23 4.45 -7.92 -18.23
C MET A 23 3.85 -7.45 -16.90
N GLU A 24 4.53 -7.68 -15.78
CA GLU A 24 4.10 -7.21 -14.46
C GLU A 24 4.04 -5.69 -14.38
N GLN A 25 5.02 -4.99 -14.95
CA GLN A 25 5.03 -3.52 -14.97
C GLN A 25 3.83 -2.96 -15.75
N ILE A 26 3.51 -3.53 -16.92
CA ILE A 26 2.34 -3.10 -17.72
C ILE A 26 1.04 -3.28 -16.95
N HIS A 27 0.86 -4.44 -16.29
CA HIS A 27 -0.32 -4.69 -15.47
C HIS A 27 -0.39 -3.73 -14.28
N LEU A 28 0.73 -3.51 -13.58
CA LEU A 28 0.81 -2.61 -12.45
C LEU A 28 0.46 -1.17 -12.83
N GLU A 29 1.00 -0.65 -13.95
CA GLU A 29 0.68 0.69 -14.44
C GLU A 29 -0.81 0.84 -14.77
N SER A 30 -1.42 -0.19 -15.38
CA SER A 30 -2.86 -0.19 -15.66
C SER A 30 -3.70 -0.18 -14.39
N MET A 31 -3.31 -0.99 -13.40
CA MET A 31 -3.99 -1.05 -12.10
C MET A 31 -3.91 0.27 -11.35
N LEU A 32 -2.71 0.86 -11.25
CA LEU A 32 -2.51 2.13 -10.55
C LEU A 32 -3.34 3.24 -11.18
N ARG A 33 -3.35 3.34 -12.51
CA ARG A 33 -4.18 4.33 -13.22
C ARG A 33 -5.67 4.16 -12.94
N HIS A 34 -6.16 2.93 -12.91
CA HIS A 34 -7.56 2.65 -12.58
C HIS A 34 -7.88 3.04 -11.13
N MET A 35 -7.01 2.68 -10.20
CA MET A 35 -7.18 2.98 -8.77
C MET A 35 -7.11 4.49 -8.47
N GLU A 36 -6.36 5.26 -9.26
CA GLU A 36 -6.32 6.73 -9.21
C GLU A 36 -7.59 7.36 -9.79
N ASN A 37 -8.07 6.88 -10.95
CA ASN A 37 -9.25 7.44 -11.61
C ASN A 37 -10.57 7.18 -10.87
N GLU A 38 -10.71 5.99 -10.27
CA GLU A 38 -11.93 5.56 -9.58
C GLU A 38 -11.92 5.88 -8.07
N GLU A 39 -10.97 6.72 -7.61
CA GLU A 39 -10.81 7.13 -6.20
C GLU A 39 -10.80 5.95 -5.19
N VAL A 40 -10.37 4.76 -5.63
CA VAL A 40 -10.35 3.54 -4.81
C VAL A 40 -9.37 3.67 -3.65
N LEU A 41 -8.34 4.50 -3.81
CA LEU A 41 -7.33 4.77 -2.79
C LEU A 41 -7.70 6.00 -1.97
N ALA A 42 -7.80 5.83 -0.66
CA ALA A 42 -7.98 6.95 0.25
C ALA A 42 -6.84 7.99 0.12
N ASP A 43 -7.20 9.28 0.16
CA ASP A 43 -6.25 10.39 0.04
C ASP A 43 -5.13 10.39 1.09
N SER A 44 -5.39 9.83 2.26
CA SER A 44 -4.40 9.67 3.32
C SER A 44 -3.31 8.63 2.98
N ARG A 45 -3.55 7.73 2.02
CA ARG A 45 -2.53 6.77 1.56
C ARG A 45 -1.44 7.52 0.79
N HIS A 46 -0.21 7.33 1.25
CA HIS A 46 1.00 7.89 0.64
C HIS A 46 1.92 6.82 0.03
N GLY A 47 1.83 5.58 0.51
CA GLY A 47 2.59 4.46 -0.05
C GLY A 47 1.99 3.99 -1.38
N PHE A 48 2.86 3.68 -2.34
CA PHE A 48 2.49 3.15 -3.66
C PHE A 48 1.54 4.03 -4.48
N THR A 49 1.56 5.35 -4.27
CA THR A 49 0.76 6.34 -5.02
C THR A 49 1.67 7.34 -5.72
N LYS A 50 1.33 7.74 -6.95
CA LYS A 50 2.14 8.72 -7.69
C LYS A 50 2.11 10.09 -7.03
N GLY A 51 3.25 10.79 -7.03
CA GLY A 51 3.35 12.17 -6.53
C GLY A 51 3.28 12.34 -5.00
N LYS A 52 3.12 11.26 -4.24
CA LYS A 52 3.18 11.27 -2.76
C LYS A 52 4.46 10.59 -2.30
N SER A 53 5.09 11.10 -1.25
CA SER A 53 6.35 10.60 -0.70
C SER A 53 6.27 10.39 0.81
N CYS A 54 7.28 9.73 1.38
CA CYS A 54 7.43 9.63 2.84
C CYS A 54 7.53 11.01 3.50
N LEU A 55 8.18 11.97 2.84
CA LEU A 55 8.33 13.33 3.34
C LEU A 55 6.99 14.06 3.38
N THR A 56 6.20 13.99 2.30
CA THR A 56 4.88 14.63 2.28
C THR A 56 3.92 13.96 3.25
N ASN A 57 4.05 12.63 3.46
CA ASN A 57 3.29 11.91 4.49
C ASN A 57 3.60 12.45 5.89
N LEU A 58 4.90 12.57 6.21
CA LEU A 58 5.33 13.12 7.50
C LEU A 58 4.88 14.58 7.67
N TRP A 59 4.98 15.38 6.60
CA TRP A 59 4.51 16.78 6.62
C TRP A 59 3.02 16.88 6.97
N VAL A 60 2.17 16.11 6.30
CA VAL A 60 0.72 16.06 6.58
C VAL A 60 0.47 15.56 8.01
N PHE A 61 1.22 14.57 8.46
CA PHE A 61 1.13 14.07 9.83
C PHE A 61 1.48 15.14 10.87
N CYS A 62 2.61 15.85 10.70
CA CYS A 62 3.03 16.91 11.61
C CYS A 62 2.01 18.05 11.65
N GLY A 63 1.43 18.45 10.50
CA GLY A 63 0.37 19.46 10.48
C GLY A 63 -0.86 19.05 11.30
N ARG A 64 -1.29 17.79 11.17
CA ARG A 64 -2.40 17.24 11.99
C ARG A 64 -2.02 17.16 13.46
N PHE A 65 -0.80 16.75 13.76
CA PHE A 65 -0.27 16.67 15.12
C PHE A 65 -0.30 18.03 15.80
N THR A 66 0.26 19.06 15.18
CA THR A 66 0.27 20.43 15.69
C THR A 66 -1.15 20.96 15.93
N MET A 67 -2.08 20.75 14.99
CA MET A 67 -3.47 21.17 15.14
C MET A 67 -4.21 20.47 16.31
N MET A 68 -3.81 19.25 16.66
CA MET A 68 -4.35 18.55 17.84
C MET A 68 -3.77 19.12 19.14
N VAL A 69 -2.46 19.35 19.17
CA VAL A 69 -1.74 19.91 20.32
C VAL A 69 -2.21 21.34 20.63
N ASP A 70 -2.26 22.21 19.62
CA ASP A 70 -2.69 23.60 19.77
C ASP A 70 -4.15 23.70 20.23
N GLY A 71 -4.97 22.72 19.85
CA GLY A 71 -6.36 22.59 20.32
C GLY A 71 -6.50 22.03 21.74
N GLY A 72 -5.40 21.75 22.45
CA GLY A 72 -5.40 21.18 23.79
C GLY A 72 -5.97 19.76 23.88
N ARG A 73 -6.04 19.03 22.76
CA ARG A 73 -6.60 17.68 22.71
C ARG A 73 -5.53 16.64 23.06
N ALA A 74 -5.91 15.63 23.85
CA ALA A 74 -5.06 14.46 24.05
C ALA A 74 -4.87 13.71 22.72
N LEU A 75 -3.65 13.23 22.49
CA LEU A 75 -3.27 12.56 21.25
C LEU A 75 -2.52 11.27 21.56
N ASP A 76 -3.02 10.17 21.02
CA ASP A 76 -2.36 8.87 21.01
C ASP A 76 -2.04 8.46 19.58
N ILE A 77 -0.86 7.86 19.37
CA ILE A 77 -0.39 7.42 18.06
C ILE A 77 -0.25 5.89 18.09
N LEU A 78 -0.98 5.21 17.21
CA LEU A 78 -0.82 3.77 16.96
C LEU A 78 -0.06 3.57 15.65
N TYR A 79 1.02 2.79 15.70
CA TYR A 79 1.80 2.41 14.51
C TYR A 79 1.64 0.90 14.25
N PRO A 80 0.56 0.47 13.58
CA PRO A 80 0.37 -0.93 13.24
C PRO A 80 1.29 -1.33 12.08
N ASP A 81 1.82 -2.55 12.12
CA ASP A 81 2.60 -3.14 11.05
C ASP A 81 2.12 -4.57 10.75
N LEU A 82 2.30 -5.01 9.50
CA LEU A 82 1.93 -6.34 9.05
C LEU A 82 3.19 -7.20 8.92
N SER A 83 3.34 -8.19 9.80
CA SER A 83 4.40 -9.20 9.67
C SER A 83 4.25 -9.95 8.34
N LYS A 84 5.34 -10.00 7.56
CA LYS A 84 5.39 -10.73 6.28
C LYS A 84 4.29 -10.34 5.28
N ALA A 85 3.96 -9.04 5.19
CA ALA A 85 2.86 -8.52 4.36
C ALA A 85 2.85 -8.99 2.89
N PHE A 86 4.02 -9.28 2.31
CA PHE A 86 4.17 -9.75 0.94
C PHE A 86 4.19 -11.28 0.79
N GLU A 87 4.42 -12.02 1.87
CA GLU A 87 4.47 -13.50 1.87
C GLU A 87 3.11 -14.11 2.21
N LEU A 88 2.15 -13.34 2.71
CA LEU A 88 0.80 -13.81 3.01
C LEU A 88 0.04 -14.07 1.68
N PRO A 89 -0.24 -15.32 1.29
CA PRO A 89 -0.89 -15.63 0.03
C PRO A 89 -2.40 -15.48 0.21
N HIS A 90 -2.88 -14.25 0.35
CA HIS A 90 -4.31 -13.96 0.38
C HIS A 90 -4.87 -13.86 -1.05
N MET A 91 -4.56 -14.83 -1.91
CA MET A 91 -4.96 -14.88 -3.32
C MET A 91 -6.49 -14.75 -3.48
N THR A 92 -7.26 -15.30 -2.55
CA THR A 92 -8.73 -15.15 -2.48
C THR A 92 -9.18 -13.73 -2.12
N SER A 93 -8.48 -13.05 -1.21
CA SER A 93 -8.83 -11.68 -0.81
C SER A 93 -8.43 -10.67 -1.88
N LEU A 94 -7.23 -10.84 -2.47
CA LEU A 94 -6.79 -10.03 -3.60
C LEU A 94 -7.72 -10.22 -4.80
N SER A 95 -8.09 -11.46 -5.16
CA SER A 95 -9.01 -11.70 -6.29
C SER A 95 -10.44 -11.20 -6.03
N LEU A 96 -10.93 -11.19 -4.78
CA LEU A 96 -12.20 -10.54 -4.44
C LEU A 96 -12.09 -9.03 -4.58
N LYS A 97 -11.03 -8.42 -4.04
CA LYS A 97 -10.79 -6.97 -4.15
C LYS A 97 -10.60 -6.54 -5.60
N TRP A 98 -9.91 -7.33 -6.42
CA TRP A 98 -9.78 -7.10 -7.86
C TRP A 98 -11.11 -7.19 -8.58
N ARG A 99 -11.98 -8.14 -8.21
CA ARG A 99 -13.34 -8.21 -8.76
C ARG A 99 -14.15 -6.97 -8.41
N ASP A 100 -14.08 -6.49 -7.17
CA ASP A 100 -14.80 -5.27 -6.77
C ASP A 100 -14.30 -4.04 -7.54
N ILE A 101 -12.98 -3.93 -7.73
CA ILE A 101 -12.36 -2.84 -8.53
C ILE A 101 -12.83 -2.88 -9.99
N ILE A 102 -12.98 -4.07 -10.59
CA ILE A 102 -13.47 -4.24 -11.97
C ILE A 102 -14.97 -3.98 -12.07
N LEU A 103 -15.76 -4.41 -11.09
CA LEU A 103 -17.21 -4.23 -11.07
C LEU A 103 -17.63 -2.77 -10.83
N MET A 104 -16.81 -1.98 -10.13
CA MET A 104 -17.01 -0.54 -9.96
C MET A 104 -16.74 0.25 -11.26
N GLY A 105 -15.95 -0.30 -12.19
CA GLY A 105 -15.65 0.29 -13.50
C GLY A 105 -16.63 -0.07 -14.63
N GLY A 106 -17.86 -0.50 -14.30
CA GLY A 106 -18.90 -0.73 -15.31
C GLY A 106 -19.29 0.57 -16.04
N PRO A 107 -19.66 0.51 -17.33
CA PRO A 107 -19.98 1.70 -18.10
C PRO A 107 -21.13 2.47 -17.43
N VAL A 108 -20.89 3.75 -17.13
CA VAL A 108 -21.96 4.70 -16.81
C VAL A 108 -22.81 4.82 -18.06
N SER A 109 -23.90 4.06 -18.10
CA SER A 109 -24.89 4.11 -19.16
C SER A 109 -25.74 5.37 -19.02
N GLY A 110 -25.72 6.23 -20.04
CA GLY A 110 -26.79 7.19 -20.35
C GLY A 110 -26.58 8.59 -19.82
#